data_AF-A0A3D4GXE6-F1
#
_entry.id   AF-A0A3D4GXE6-F1
#
_cell.length_a   1.000
_cell.length_b   1.000
_cell.length_c   1.000
_cell.angle_alpha   90.00
_cell.angle_beta   90.00
_cell.angle_gamma   90.00
#
_symmetry.space_group_name_H-M   'P 1'
#
loop_
_entity.id
_entity.type
_entity.pdbx_description
1 polymer ?
#
loop_
_entity_poly.entity_id
_entity_poly.type
_entity_poly.pdbx_seq_one_letter_code
_entity_poly.pdbx_strand_id
1 'polypeptide(L)'
;MADHEQAARPGASTLAAGVDALSPEDRGVTVRALVYGIVLAVVISVLGNVVRYILHSSFMAYSHMPMGDLILWLLSMLVCAVLAKWFGGAFVFSRSEWITIFAMGMISSLGPTYGVSGYLVGVIVTPYYFATPENRWDEFLHPYLEEWIIPSNKEGAMTWFYDGVPTGAPIPWGAWTMPLFWWFTFISAVALACLCASIIIHRQWSEHEKIVFPAMEPIVEMTGNAGNGGRLLPEFMGGKAFWTGFILVFFVFTWNIIGWFYPTFPRFPTASGTWIPLGRAFPPQWIFISTFVLCFSYFASLEVLFSMWFFDLVFIFEGGLLNRLGVEAISPNYMTGRYSWQTSGAFVGIAVWWLLVSRTHLWQAFMKAVRPGESPIDDSRELLSYRTAFFCLTISVIYMVAWLSQAGMDTVFIFVLLPTMFLVYFGVAKILAETGHIYIGSPAWARNLATAAMGGASAVPASTHAILYPASVAVNHFRGFAFSVGMHLNRLGDFIAGGHRRFFGGIFSAFVVGIVCSTLFTIWLGYTIGGYNFQPNWLIIRA
;
A
#
# COMPACT_ATOMS: atom_id res chain seq x y z
N MET A 1 31.33 49.79 37.79
CA MET A 1 29.87 49.94 38.01
C MET A 1 29.22 49.89 36.64
N ALA A 2 28.65 48.80 36.15
CA ALA A 2 28.36 47.50 36.72
C ALA A 2 28.56 46.45 35.61
N ASP A 3 29.16 45.33 35.98
CA ASP A 3 29.17 44.07 35.23
C ASP A 3 27.76 43.47 35.25
N HIS A 4 27.30 42.96 34.11
CA HIS A 4 26.22 41.99 34.06
C HIS A 4 26.70 40.75 33.30
N GLU A 5 26.96 39.71 34.09
CA GLU A 5 27.18 38.32 33.70
C GLU A 5 26.08 37.80 32.76
N GLN A 6 26.47 37.36 31.58
CA GLN A 6 25.77 36.33 30.83
C GLN A 6 26.48 35.00 31.08
N ALA A 7 25.88 34.16 31.92
CA ALA A 7 26.32 32.80 32.18
C ALA A 7 26.20 31.96 30.90
N ALA A 8 27.34 31.68 30.26
CA ALA A 8 27.46 30.69 29.20
C ALA A 8 27.22 29.30 29.77
N ARG A 9 26.23 28.56 29.25
CA ARG A 9 26.07 27.13 29.51
C ARG A 9 27.23 26.37 28.83
N PRO A 10 28.10 25.65 29.56
CA PRO A 10 29.07 24.76 28.95
C PRO A 10 28.42 23.38 28.73
N GLY A 11 28.62 22.77 27.57
CA GLY A 11 28.46 21.31 27.44
C GLY A 11 27.61 20.73 26.30
N ALA A 12 27.51 21.38 25.14
CA ALA A 12 26.91 20.75 23.94
C ALA A 12 27.95 20.21 22.94
N SER A 13 29.17 20.74 22.89
CA SER A 13 30.16 20.36 21.87
C SER A 13 31.08 19.18 22.26
N THR A 14 31.16 18.82 23.54
CA THR A 14 32.07 17.77 24.02
C THR A 14 31.44 16.38 24.15
N LEU A 15 30.11 16.26 24.02
CA LEU A 15 29.42 14.96 23.96
C LEU A 15 29.33 14.39 22.54
N ALA A 16 29.54 15.20 21.50
CA ALA A 16 29.55 14.76 20.11
C ALA A 16 30.82 13.98 19.74
N ALA A 17 31.98 14.34 20.31
CA ALA A 17 33.26 13.76 19.92
C ALA A 17 33.52 12.31 20.42
N GLY A 18 32.65 11.77 21.29
CA GLY A 18 32.83 10.45 21.92
C GLY A 18 31.94 9.34 21.38
N VAL A 19 30.98 9.64 20.48
CA VAL A 19 29.98 8.68 19.97
C VAL A 19 30.27 8.25 18.51
N ASP A 20 31.12 8.99 17.81
CA ASP A 20 31.37 8.81 16.36
C ASP A 20 32.28 7.64 15.96
N ALA A 21 32.83 6.87 16.92
CA ALA A 21 33.89 5.91 16.58
C ALA A 21 33.42 4.56 16.04
N LEU A 22 32.12 4.21 16.06
CA LEU A 22 31.67 2.85 15.71
C LEU A 22 30.32 2.74 15.00
N SER A 23 29.61 3.83 14.65
CA SER A 23 28.52 3.69 13.68
C SER A 23 29.14 3.39 12.29
N PRO A 24 28.64 2.40 11.52
CA PRO A 24 29.16 2.19 10.18
C PRO A 24 28.97 3.47 9.37
N GLU A 25 30.03 3.96 8.73
CA GLU A 25 29.96 5.11 7.82
C GLU A 25 28.76 4.93 6.89
N ASP A 26 27.83 5.88 6.90
CA ASP A 26 26.66 5.77 6.05
C ASP A 26 27.03 6.10 4.60
N ARG A 27 27.42 5.06 3.86
CA ARG A 27 27.81 5.13 2.44
C ARG A 27 26.61 5.02 1.49
N GLY A 28 25.38 5.06 2.03
CA GLY A 28 24.15 4.93 1.26
C GLY A 28 23.75 3.48 0.98
N VAL A 29 23.06 3.24 -0.14
CA VAL A 29 22.49 1.92 -0.45
C VAL A 29 23.55 0.89 -0.89
N THR A 30 23.65 -0.20 -0.13
CA THR A 30 24.58 -1.30 -0.36
C THR A 30 23.89 -2.54 -0.94
N VAL A 31 24.68 -3.43 -1.58
CA VAL A 31 24.16 -4.70 -2.12
C VAL A 31 23.67 -5.63 -1.00
N ARG A 32 24.32 -5.61 0.18
CA ARG A 32 23.88 -6.43 1.33
C ARG A 32 22.47 -6.06 1.80
N ALA A 33 22.15 -4.76 1.84
CA ALA A 33 20.82 -4.29 2.20
C ALA A 33 19.77 -4.69 1.16
N LEU A 34 20.12 -4.63 -0.14
CA LEU A 34 19.24 -5.09 -1.22
C LEU A 34 18.95 -6.59 -1.12
N VAL A 35 19.98 -7.42 -0.91
CA VAL A 35 19.80 -8.87 -0.76
C VAL A 35 18.93 -9.18 0.46
N TYR A 36 19.19 -8.55 1.60
CA TYR A 36 18.38 -8.71 2.81
C TYR A 36 16.93 -8.28 2.57
N GLY A 37 16.72 -7.14 1.91
CA GLY A 37 15.40 -6.64 1.55
C GLY A 37 14.63 -7.59 0.62
N ILE A 38 15.29 -8.24 -0.34
CA ILE A 38 14.67 -9.26 -1.19
C ILE A 38 14.24 -10.47 -0.36
N VAL A 39 15.11 -10.96 0.52
CA VAL A 39 14.77 -12.09 1.41
C VAL A 39 13.56 -11.73 2.27
N LEU A 40 13.56 -10.53 2.86
CA LEU A 40 12.44 -10.03 3.66
C LEU A 40 11.15 -9.92 2.83
N ALA A 41 11.24 -9.43 1.59
CA ALA A 41 10.10 -9.34 0.67
C ALA A 41 9.48 -10.71 0.36
N VAL A 42 10.32 -11.74 0.12
CA VAL A 42 9.85 -13.12 -0.07
C VAL A 42 9.16 -13.64 1.19
N VAL A 43 9.78 -13.43 2.37
CA VAL A 43 9.22 -13.86 3.65
C VAL A 43 7.87 -13.20 3.92
N ILE A 44 7.75 -11.88 3.73
CA ILE A 44 6.49 -11.13 3.88
C ILE A 44 5.42 -11.68 2.95
N SER A 45 5.78 -11.98 1.70
CA SER A 45 4.85 -12.46 0.68
C SER A 45 4.30 -13.85 1.01
N VAL A 46 5.17 -14.78 1.39
CA VAL A 46 4.76 -16.13 1.80
C VAL A 46 4.01 -16.10 3.13
N LEU A 47 4.56 -15.43 4.14
CA LEU A 47 3.98 -15.36 5.47
C LEU A 47 2.61 -14.67 5.44
N GLY A 48 2.46 -13.59 4.67
CA GLY A 48 1.18 -12.90 4.50
C GLY A 48 0.08 -13.83 3.98
N ASN A 49 0.40 -14.68 3.00
CA ASN A 49 -0.54 -15.68 2.47
C ASN A 49 -0.76 -16.85 3.44
N VAL A 50 0.28 -17.36 4.11
CA VAL A 50 0.14 -18.44 5.11
C VAL A 50 -0.77 -17.99 6.26
N VAL A 51 -0.49 -16.84 6.85
CA VAL A 51 -1.24 -16.34 7.99
C VAL A 51 -2.69 -16.08 7.61
N ARG A 52 -2.95 -15.65 6.37
CA ARG A 52 -4.31 -15.43 5.93
C ARG A 52 -5.01 -16.72 5.54
N TYR A 53 -4.52 -17.43 4.52
CA TYR A 53 -5.20 -18.56 3.90
C TYR A 53 -5.13 -19.86 4.71
N ILE A 54 -4.10 -20.05 5.54
CA ILE A 54 -3.92 -21.29 6.33
C ILE A 54 -4.27 -21.05 7.80
N LEU A 55 -3.68 -20.02 8.42
CA LEU A 55 -3.91 -19.76 9.86
C LEU A 55 -5.21 -18.99 10.13
N HIS A 56 -5.89 -18.51 9.09
CA HIS A 56 -7.16 -17.79 9.19
C HIS A 56 -7.11 -16.57 10.13
N SER A 57 -5.95 -15.93 10.19
CA SER A 57 -5.62 -14.91 11.17
C SER A 57 -5.52 -13.52 10.52
N SER A 58 -4.83 -12.59 11.15
CA SER A 58 -4.83 -11.16 10.84
C SER A 58 -4.38 -10.81 9.42
N PHE A 59 -4.87 -9.67 8.94
CA PHE A 59 -4.48 -9.07 7.67
C PHE A 59 -3.15 -8.31 7.76
N MET A 60 -2.02 -9.03 7.76
CA MET A 60 -0.71 -8.43 8.01
C MET A 60 -0.25 -7.41 6.96
N ALA A 61 -0.74 -7.51 5.72
CA ALA A 61 -0.30 -6.67 4.60
C ALA A 61 -1.36 -5.65 4.11
N TYR A 62 -2.51 -5.56 4.78
CA TYR A 62 -3.66 -4.80 4.27
C TYR A 62 -3.54 -3.28 4.47
N SER A 63 -2.91 -2.85 5.56
CA SER A 63 -2.72 -1.44 5.92
C SER A 63 -1.72 -0.70 5.03
N HIS A 64 -1.89 0.61 4.89
CA HIS A 64 -0.93 1.51 4.21
C HIS A 64 0.48 1.47 4.79
N MET A 65 0.59 1.22 6.10
CA MET A 65 1.80 0.79 6.80
C MET A 65 1.67 -0.70 7.14
N PRO A 66 2.22 -1.60 6.32
CA PRO A 66 2.02 -3.03 6.49
C PRO A 66 2.57 -3.50 7.82
N MET A 67 1.71 -3.99 8.71
CA MET A 67 2.12 -4.43 10.06
C MET A 67 3.10 -5.61 9.99
N GLY A 68 2.91 -6.52 9.03
CA GLY A 68 3.82 -7.65 8.83
C GLY A 68 5.24 -7.21 8.51
N ASP A 69 5.38 -6.16 7.68
CA ASP A 69 6.68 -5.58 7.36
C ASP A 69 7.30 -4.91 8.59
N LEU A 70 6.56 -4.05 9.29
CA LEU A 70 7.02 -3.41 10.53
C LEU A 70 7.52 -4.43 11.56
N ILE A 71 6.75 -5.49 11.81
CA ILE A 71 7.12 -6.54 12.77
C ILE A 71 8.39 -7.26 12.33
N LEU A 72 8.45 -7.74 11.08
CA LEU A 72 9.60 -8.49 10.60
C LEU A 72 10.85 -7.62 10.50
N TRP A 73 10.70 -6.35 10.11
CA TRP A 73 11.77 -5.36 10.09
C TRP A 73 12.31 -5.06 11.50
N LEU A 74 11.44 -4.84 12.49
CA LEU A 74 11.86 -4.64 13.88
C LEU A 74 12.53 -5.89 14.48
N LEU A 75 12.00 -7.08 14.21
CA LEU A 75 12.63 -8.34 14.59
C LEU A 75 14.00 -8.50 13.91
N SER A 76 14.12 -8.06 12.66
CA SER A 76 15.40 -8.04 11.94
C SER A 76 16.41 -7.14 12.65
N MET A 77 16.01 -5.93 13.08
CA MET A 77 16.88 -5.04 13.86
C MET A 77 17.35 -5.67 15.18
N LEU A 78 16.43 -6.33 15.90
CA LEU A 78 16.74 -7.04 17.14
C LEU A 78 17.73 -8.19 16.92
N VAL A 79 17.46 -9.06 15.94
CA VAL A 79 18.32 -10.20 15.61
C VAL A 79 19.69 -9.71 15.17
N CYS A 80 19.74 -8.71 14.28
CA CYS A 80 21.00 -8.11 13.83
C CYS A 80 21.79 -7.46 14.97
N ALA A 81 21.14 -6.82 15.95
CA ALA A 81 21.83 -6.28 17.13
C ALA A 81 22.46 -7.39 18.00
N VAL A 82 21.74 -8.49 18.24
CA VAL A 82 22.27 -9.65 18.98
C VAL A 82 23.43 -10.30 18.22
N LEU A 83 23.27 -10.52 16.92
CA LEU A 83 24.32 -11.09 16.07
C LEU A 83 25.53 -10.16 15.98
N ALA A 84 25.34 -8.84 15.91
CA ALA A 84 26.43 -7.88 15.91
C ALA A 84 27.28 -7.96 17.17
N LYS A 85 26.65 -8.14 18.34
CA LYS A 85 27.37 -8.29 19.61
C LYS A 85 28.23 -9.54 19.66
N TRP A 86 27.78 -10.65 19.07
CA TRP A 86 28.47 -11.94 19.17
C TRP A 86 29.41 -12.24 18.01
N PHE A 87 29.07 -11.78 16.80
CA PHE A 87 29.76 -12.12 15.56
C PHE A 87 30.39 -10.89 14.87
N GLY A 88 30.23 -9.69 15.42
CA GLY A 88 30.90 -8.47 14.98
C GLY A 88 30.14 -7.64 13.94
N GLY A 89 30.85 -6.65 13.37
CA GLY A 89 30.27 -5.55 12.59
C GLY A 89 29.54 -5.93 11.29
N ALA A 90 29.64 -7.17 10.81
CA ALA A 90 28.95 -7.62 9.60
C ALA A 90 27.41 -7.49 9.69
N PHE A 91 26.88 -7.58 10.91
CA PHE A 91 25.44 -7.46 11.21
C PHE A 91 25.01 -6.03 11.61
N VAL A 92 25.95 -5.07 11.62
CA VAL A 92 25.62 -3.67 11.86
C VAL A 92 25.29 -3.01 10.52
N PHE A 93 24.04 -2.58 10.38
CA PHE A 93 23.53 -1.88 9.21
C PHE A 93 23.45 -0.37 9.48
N SER A 94 23.76 0.43 8.45
CA SER A 94 23.62 1.90 8.51
C SER A 94 22.14 2.32 8.45
N ARG A 95 21.89 3.60 8.72
CA ARG A 95 20.56 4.21 8.57
C ARG A 95 20.00 4.00 7.16
N SER A 96 20.78 4.34 6.13
CA SER A 96 20.36 4.14 4.73
C SER A 96 20.02 2.68 4.40
N GLU A 97 20.74 1.73 4.98
CA GLU A 97 20.49 0.30 4.75
C GLU A 97 19.20 -0.17 5.42
N TRP A 98 18.94 0.23 6.66
CA TRP A 98 17.68 -0.10 7.32
C TRP A 98 16.47 0.54 6.64
N ILE A 99 16.60 1.78 6.18
CA ILE A 99 15.58 2.45 5.36
C ILE A 99 15.34 1.66 4.07
N THR A 100 16.40 1.19 3.41
CA THR A 100 16.30 0.35 2.19
C THR A 100 15.55 -0.95 2.47
N ILE A 101 15.91 -1.66 3.54
CA ILE A 101 15.27 -2.93 3.90
C ILE A 101 13.78 -2.72 4.18
N PHE A 102 13.43 -1.68 4.96
CA PHE A 102 12.04 -1.32 5.23
C PHE A 102 11.29 -0.96 3.95
N ALA A 103 11.84 -0.08 3.11
CA ALA A 103 11.21 0.35 1.86
C ALA A 103 10.90 -0.84 0.92
N MET A 104 11.82 -1.81 0.83
CA MET A 104 11.64 -3.03 0.04
C MET A 104 10.54 -3.93 0.61
N GLY A 105 10.51 -4.12 1.92
CA GLY A 105 9.45 -4.87 2.58
C GLY A 105 8.08 -4.19 2.43
N MET A 106 8.02 -2.88 2.63
CA MET A 106 6.81 -2.07 2.54
C MET A 106 6.16 -2.16 1.16
N ILE A 107 6.92 -2.01 0.07
CA ILE A 107 6.36 -2.12 -1.29
C ILE A 107 6.01 -3.56 -1.65
N SER A 108 6.79 -4.55 -1.20
CA SER A 108 6.53 -5.97 -1.46
C SER A 108 5.23 -6.47 -0.82
N SER A 109 4.78 -5.81 0.26
CA SER A 109 3.51 -6.11 0.92
C SER A 109 2.28 -5.93 0.00
N LEU A 110 2.42 -5.20 -1.12
CA LEU A 110 1.39 -5.14 -2.15
C LEU A 110 1.20 -6.48 -2.88
N GLY A 111 2.07 -7.46 -2.70
CA GLY A 111 1.88 -8.82 -3.22
C GLY A 111 0.76 -9.60 -2.53
N PRO A 112 0.90 -9.94 -1.22
CA PRO A 112 0.01 -10.85 -0.50
C PRO A 112 -1.46 -10.45 -0.43
N THR A 113 -2.35 -11.44 -0.59
CA THR A 113 -3.80 -11.36 -0.37
C THR A 113 -4.51 -10.24 -1.16
N TYR A 114 -5.00 -9.19 -0.49
CA TYR A 114 -5.69 -8.04 -1.10
C TYR A 114 -4.82 -7.13 -1.94
N GLY A 115 -3.50 -7.21 -1.80
CA GLY A 115 -2.62 -6.33 -2.55
C GLY A 115 -2.73 -6.60 -4.05
N VAL A 116 -2.31 -7.78 -4.50
CA VAL A 116 -2.39 -8.15 -5.91
C VAL A 116 -2.77 -9.62 -6.06
N SER A 117 -2.04 -10.51 -5.40
CA SER A 117 -2.09 -11.95 -5.69
C SER A 117 -3.47 -12.59 -5.49
N GLY A 118 -4.13 -12.35 -4.36
CA GLY A 118 -5.43 -12.95 -4.06
C GLY A 118 -6.52 -12.45 -4.99
N TYR A 119 -6.55 -11.13 -5.22
CA TYR A 119 -7.51 -10.51 -6.11
C TYR A 119 -7.28 -10.90 -7.58
N LEU A 120 -6.02 -10.84 -8.06
CA LEU A 120 -5.67 -11.27 -9.41
C LEU A 120 -6.08 -12.71 -9.68
N VAL A 121 -5.64 -13.64 -8.82
CA VAL A 121 -5.93 -15.07 -8.98
C VAL A 121 -7.44 -15.31 -8.95
N GLY A 122 -8.16 -14.72 -7.99
CA GLY A 122 -9.61 -14.86 -7.91
C GLY A 122 -10.32 -14.39 -9.19
N VAL A 123 -9.97 -13.20 -9.69
CA VAL A 123 -10.67 -12.62 -10.86
C VAL A 123 -10.37 -13.36 -12.16
N ILE A 124 -9.17 -13.94 -12.33
CA ILE A 124 -8.83 -14.63 -13.58
C ILE A 124 -9.27 -16.10 -13.61
N VAL A 125 -9.50 -16.75 -12.45
CA VAL A 125 -10.04 -18.12 -12.39
C VAL A 125 -11.57 -18.12 -12.48
N THR A 126 -12.21 -17.12 -11.87
CA THR A 126 -13.66 -17.03 -11.71
C THR A 126 -14.47 -17.23 -13.00
N PRO A 127 -14.13 -16.60 -14.14
CA PRO A 127 -14.98 -16.64 -15.33
C PRO A 127 -15.24 -18.05 -15.86
N TYR A 128 -14.27 -18.96 -15.76
CA TYR A 128 -14.44 -20.34 -16.25
C TYR A 128 -14.92 -21.30 -15.17
N TYR A 129 -14.58 -21.07 -13.89
CA TYR A 129 -14.99 -21.95 -12.81
C TYR A 129 -16.47 -21.77 -12.42
N PHE A 130 -16.93 -20.52 -12.33
CA PHE A 130 -18.30 -20.19 -11.90
C PHE A 130 -19.28 -20.03 -13.06
N ALA A 131 -18.91 -20.41 -14.28
CA ALA A 131 -19.84 -20.42 -15.40
C ALA A 131 -20.94 -21.48 -15.16
N THR A 132 -22.20 -21.07 -15.21
CA THR A 132 -23.35 -21.96 -15.08
C THR A 132 -24.40 -21.68 -16.15
N PRO A 133 -25.28 -22.65 -16.48
CA PRO A 133 -26.37 -22.41 -17.43
C PRO A 133 -27.28 -21.24 -17.05
N GLU A 134 -27.38 -20.90 -15.77
CA GLU A 134 -28.20 -19.79 -15.27
C GLU A 134 -27.56 -18.42 -15.52
N ASN A 135 -26.23 -18.29 -15.42
CA ASN A 135 -25.54 -17.02 -15.66
C ASN A 135 -25.12 -16.81 -17.12
N ARG A 136 -25.07 -17.88 -17.92
CA ARG A 136 -24.77 -17.86 -19.37
C ARG A 136 -23.48 -17.12 -19.69
N TRP A 137 -22.46 -17.26 -18.83
CA TRP A 137 -21.16 -16.62 -19.05
C TRP A 137 -20.43 -17.14 -20.28
N ASP A 138 -20.69 -18.40 -20.65
CA ASP A 138 -20.24 -18.99 -21.91
C ASP A 138 -20.72 -18.23 -23.16
N GLU A 139 -21.92 -17.65 -23.10
CA GLU A 139 -22.49 -16.88 -24.20
C GLU A 139 -22.18 -15.38 -24.13
N PHE A 140 -22.23 -14.77 -22.94
CA PHE A 140 -22.16 -13.31 -22.79
C PHE A 140 -20.80 -12.78 -22.32
N LEU A 141 -19.93 -13.62 -21.75
CA LEU A 141 -18.65 -13.21 -21.17
C LEU A 141 -17.46 -13.84 -21.89
N HIS A 142 -17.41 -15.16 -22.01
CA HIS A 142 -16.28 -15.90 -22.59
C HIS A 142 -15.88 -15.44 -24.00
N PRO A 143 -16.79 -15.04 -24.91
CA PRO A 143 -16.39 -14.54 -26.23
C PRO A 143 -15.53 -13.26 -26.20
N TYR A 144 -15.53 -12.54 -25.07
CA TYR A 144 -14.72 -11.35 -24.86
C TYR A 144 -13.47 -11.60 -24.01
N LEU A 145 -13.23 -12.84 -23.57
CA LEU A 145 -12.08 -13.19 -22.75
C LEU A 145 -10.97 -13.78 -23.61
N GLU A 146 -9.85 -13.08 -23.63
CA GLU A 146 -8.67 -13.50 -24.38
C GLU A 146 -7.86 -14.57 -23.61
N GLU A 147 -7.48 -15.66 -24.30
CA GLU A 147 -6.76 -16.81 -23.70
C GLU A 147 -5.36 -16.44 -23.16
N TRP A 148 -4.78 -15.33 -23.62
CA TRP A 148 -3.45 -14.87 -23.18
C TRP A 148 -3.47 -14.15 -21.82
N ILE A 149 -4.64 -13.79 -21.29
CA ILE A 149 -4.81 -13.15 -19.95
C ILE A 149 -5.69 -13.95 -19.00
N ILE A 150 -6.61 -14.76 -19.51
CA ILE A 150 -7.47 -15.62 -18.68
C ILE A 150 -7.03 -17.07 -18.86
N PRO A 151 -6.62 -17.78 -17.79
CA PRO A 151 -6.23 -19.18 -17.89
C PRO A 151 -7.40 -20.05 -18.34
N SER A 152 -7.15 -20.92 -19.32
CA SER A 152 -8.17 -21.80 -19.89
C SER A 152 -8.57 -22.93 -18.91
N ASN A 153 -9.84 -23.31 -18.93
CA ASN A 153 -10.34 -24.48 -18.19
C ASN A 153 -10.62 -25.72 -19.08
N LYS A 154 -10.10 -25.77 -20.32
CA LYS A 154 -10.34 -26.89 -21.26
C LYS A 154 -9.94 -28.26 -20.68
N GLU A 155 -8.89 -28.32 -19.88
CA GLU A 155 -8.39 -29.54 -19.23
C GLU A 155 -8.80 -29.65 -17.74
N GLY A 156 -9.72 -28.81 -17.26
CA GLY A 156 -10.15 -28.79 -15.85
C GLY A 156 -9.17 -28.08 -14.91
N ALA A 157 -8.17 -27.34 -15.43
CA ALA A 157 -7.16 -26.67 -14.61
C ALA A 157 -7.74 -25.67 -13.60
N MET A 158 -8.79 -24.93 -13.94
CA MET A 158 -9.44 -23.99 -13.01
C MET A 158 -10.35 -24.71 -12.02
N THR A 159 -10.93 -25.84 -12.43
CA THR A 159 -11.68 -26.73 -11.55
C THR A 159 -10.79 -27.31 -10.46
N TRP A 160 -9.63 -27.85 -10.83
CA TRP A 160 -8.65 -28.38 -9.87
C TRP A 160 -8.03 -27.31 -8.98
N PHE A 161 -8.04 -26.03 -9.38
CA PHE A 161 -7.58 -24.95 -8.50
C PHE A 161 -8.53 -24.78 -7.29
N TYR A 162 -9.83 -24.96 -7.48
CA TYR A 162 -10.80 -24.82 -6.39
C TYR A 162 -11.00 -26.12 -5.61
N ASP A 163 -11.05 -27.25 -6.32
CA ASP A 163 -11.36 -28.56 -5.74
C ASP A 163 -10.11 -29.26 -5.17
N GLY A 164 -8.92 -28.80 -5.57
CA GLY A 164 -7.64 -29.48 -5.33
C GLY A 164 -7.27 -30.43 -6.48
N VAL A 165 -5.96 -30.66 -6.65
CA VAL A 165 -5.46 -31.55 -7.70
C VAL A 165 -5.75 -33.02 -7.36
N PRO A 166 -6.14 -33.86 -8.33
CA PRO A 166 -6.28 -35.30 -8.12
C PRO A 166 -4.99 -35.93 -7.58
N THR A 167 -5.11 -36.94 -6.72
CA THR A 167 -3.94 -37.58 -6.09
C THR A 167 -2.97 -38.11 -7.14
N GLY A 168 -1.73 -37.61 -7.10
CA GLY A 168 -0.65 -38.02 -8.01
C GLY A 168 -0.57 -37.24 -9.33
N ALA A 169 -1.52 -36.34 -9.62
CA ALA A 169 -1.44 -35.47 -10.79
C ALA A 169 -0.56 -34.22 -10.52
N PRO A 170 0.25 -33.77 -11.49
CA PRO A 170 1.05 -32.56 -11.35
C PRO A 170 0.16 -31.30 -11.46
N ILE A 171 0.61 -30.20 -10.83
CA ILE A 171 -0.03 -28.90 -10.98
C ILE A 171 0.09 -28.42 -12.44
N PRO A 172 -1.03 -28.01 -13.10
CA PRO A 172 -1.04 -27.62 -14.51
C PRO A 172 -0.48 -26.21 -14.73
N TRP A 173 0.80 -25.99 -14.43
CA TRP A 173 1.46 -24.68 -14.59
C TRP A 173 1.39 -24.11 -16.01
N GLY A 174 1.31 -24.98 -17.03
CA GLY A 174 1.18 -24.58 -18.43
C GLY A 174 0.02 -23.61 -18.67
N ALA A 175 -1.14 -23.84 -18.02
CA ALA A 175 -2.33 -22.99 -18.15
C ALA A 175 -2.13 -21.56 -17.60
N TRP A 176 -1.13 -21.36 -16.72
CA TRP A 176 -0.89 -20.10 -16.02
C TRP A 176 0.26 -19.29 -16.59
N THR A 177 1.27 -19.93 -17.17
CA THR A 177 2.51 -19.25 -17.58
C THR A 177 2.27 -18.02 -18.47
N MET A 178 1.48 -18.17 -19.53
CA MET A 178 1.17 -17.09 -20.47
C MET A 178 0.30 -15.99 -19.83
N PRO A 179 -0.86 -16.30 -19.19
CA PRO A 179 -1.62 -15.31 -18.41
C PRO A 179 -0.78 -14.52 -17.40
N LEU A 180 -0.03 -15.23 -16.54
CA LEU A 180 0.73 -14.59 -15.47
C LEU A 180 1.86 -13.71 -16.00
N PHE A 181 2.54 -14.12 -17.07
CA PHE A 181 3.58 -13.30 -17.69
C PHE A 181 3.03 -11.93 -18.08
N TRP A 182 1.91 -11.89 -18.80
CA TRP A 182 1.30 -10.65 -19.26
C TRP A 182 0.64 -9.83 -18.16
N TRP A 183 0.08 -10.48 -17.13
CA TRP A 183 -0.41 -9.77 -15.96
C TRP A 183 0.73 -9.14 -15.17
N PHE A 184 1.84 -9.85 -14.95
CA PHE A 184 2.98 -9.30 -14.23
C PHE A 184 3.63 -8.13 -14.97
N THR A 185 3.71 -8.17 -16.30
CA THR A 185 4.22 -7.02 -17.07
C THR A 185 3.28 -5.82 -16.98
N PHE A 186 1.96 -6.03 -17.07
CA PHE A 186 0.97 -4.96 -16.90
C PHE A 186 1.01 -4.32 -15.51
N ILE A 187 0.97 -5.15 -14.47
CA ILE A 187 1.01 -4.70 -13.07
C ILE A 187 2.33 -3.97 -12.76
N SER A 188 3.44 -4.46 -13.31
CA SER A 188 4.75 -3.79 -13.20
C SER A 188 4.78 -2.45 -13.93
N ALA A 189 4.15 -2.33 -15.10
CA ALA A 189 4.03 -1.07 -15.81
C ALA A 189 3.19 -0.05 -15.03
N VAL A 190 2.06 -0.47 -14.46
CA VAL A 190 1.21 0.38 -13.61
C VAL A 190 1.99 0.86 -12.39
N ALA A 191 2.73 -0.04 -11.73
CA ALA A 191 3.55 0.32 -10.58
C ALA A 191 4.69 1.27 -10.94
N LEU A 192 5.39 1.02 -12.05
CA LEU A 192 6.43 1.90 -12.55
C LEU A 192 5.88 3.30 -12.86
N ALA A 193 4.73 3.38 -13.53
CA ALA A 193 4.06 4.65 -13.80
C ALA A 193 3.71 5.39 -12.50
N CYS A 194 3.17 4.68 -11.51
CA CYS A 194 2.82 5.23 -10.20
C CYS A 194 4.05 5.74 -9.43
N LEU A 195 5.15 4.98 -9.40
CA LEU A 195 6.40 5.39 -8.76
C LEU A 195 7.04 6.59 -9.48
N CYS A 196 7.03 6.61 -10.81
CA CYS A 196 7.53 7.76 -11.57
C CYS A 196 6.69 9.02 -11.29
N ALA A 197 5.36 8.88 -11.25
CA ALA A 197 4.48 10.00 -10.93
C ALA A 197 4.65 10.48 -9.48
N SER A 198 4.87 9.58 -8.52
CA SER A 198 5.16 9.94 -7.13
C SER A 198 6.49 10.69 -7.01
N ILE A 199 7.53 10.31 -7.77
CA ILE A 199 8.82 11.03 -7.82
C ILE A 199 8.63 12.45 -8.36
N ILE A 200 7.88 12.62 -9.44
CA ILE A 200 7.68 13.93 -10.08
C ILE A 200 7.00 14.93 -9.12
N ILE A 201 6.03 14.47 -8.33
CA ILE A 201 5.29 15.34 -7.41
C ILE A 201 5.95 15.47 -6.03
N HIS A 202 6.80 14.53 -5.62
CA HIS A 202 7.37 14.46 -4.28
C HIS A 202 7.94 15.80 -3.79
N ARG A 203 8.75 16.46 -4.61
CA ARG A 203 9.37 17.74 -4.26
C ARG A 203 8.39 18.88 -4.04
N GLN A 204 7.30 18.93 -4.80
CA GLN A 204 6.23 19.92 -4.58
C GLN A 204 5.65 19.77 -3.18
N TRP A 205 5.42 18.54 -2.76
CA TRP A 205 4.81 18.24 -1.47
C TRP A 205 5.78 18.34 -0.29
N SER A 206 7.02 17.87 -0.46
CA SER A 206 8.03 17.86 0.60
C SER A 206 8.65 19.25 0.83
N GLU A 207 9.01 19.98 -0.23
CA GLU A 207 9.72 21.27 -0.08
C GLU A 207 8.79 22.49 -0.10
N HIS A 208 7.83 22.55 -1.03
CA HIS A 208 6.98 23.74 -1.20
C HIS A 208 5.79 23.72 -0.24
N GLU A 209 5.12 22.57 -0.10
CA GLU A 209 3.96 22.41 0.79
C GLU A 209 4.34 21.89 2.19
N LYS A 210 5.59 21.44 2.39
CA LYS A 210 6.15 21.00 3.67
C LYS A 210 5.27 19.98 4.41
N ILE A 211 4.78 18.99 3.68
CA ILE A 211 4.02 17.89 4.28
C ILE A 211 4.91 17.14 5.28
N VAL A 212 4.34 16.82 6.44
CA VAL A 212 5.05 16.22 7.59
C VAL A 212 5.40 14.75 7.36
N PHE A 213 4.53 13.98 6.71
CA PHE A 213 4.59 12.52 6.60
C PHE A 213 4.64 11.80 7.96
N PRO A 214 3.63 11.96 8.82
CA PRO A 214 3.65 11.46 10.21
C PRO A 214 4.01 9.98 10.34
N ALA A 215 3.52 9.15 9.40
CA ALA A 215 3.72 7.71 9.46
C ALA A 215 5.16 7.25 9.12
N MET A 216 5.99 8.13 8.56
CA MET A 216 7.41 7.85 8.28
C MET A 216 8.33 8.27 9.43
N GLU A 217 7.92 9.22 10.27
CA GLU A 217 8.77 9.74 11.36
C GLU A 217 9.26 8.64 12.32
N PRO A 218 8.43 7.68 12.78
CA PRO A 218 8.90 6.60 13.65
C PRO A 218 9.99 5.75 12.98
N ILE A 219 9.85 5.51 11.68
CA ILE A 219 10.81 4.69 10.92
C ILE A 219 12.15 5.42 10.83
N VAL A 220 12.11 6.72 10.52
CA VAL A 220 13.30 7.56 10.42
C VAL A 220 14.01 7.68 11.77
N GLU A 221 13.27 7.81 12.87
CA GLU A 221 13.82 7.89 14.23
C GLU A 221 14.48 6.57 14.66
N MET A 222 13.82 5.43 14.40
CA MET A 222 14.34 4.11 14.77
C MET A 222 15.59 3.74 13.96
N THR A 223 15.65 4.13 12.68
CA THR A 223 16.83 3.91 11.85
C THR A 223 18.01 4.81 12.20
N GLY A 224 17.75 6.03 12.68
CA GLY A 224 18.80 6.91 13.19
C GLY A 224 19.46 6.38 14.47
N ASN A 225 18.69 5.67 15.30
CA ASN A 225 19.11 5.19 16.62
C ASN A 225 19.15 3.65 16.73
N ALA A 226 19.46 2.95 15.63
CA ALA A 226 19.59 1.48 15.62
C ALA A 226 20.78 1.00 16.47
N GLY A 227 21.80 1.85 16.62
CA GLY A 227 23.01 1.61 17.41
C GLY A 227 24.15 0.93 16.65
N ASN A 228 25.32 0.90 17.29
CA ASN A 228 26.58 0.43 16.68
C ASN A 228 26.90 -1.06 16.88
N GLY A 229 25.95 -1.86 17.37
CA GLY A 229 26.17 -3.28 17.67
C GLY A 229 26.90 -3.56 18.99
N GLY A 230 27.24 -2.53 19.78
CA GLY A 230 27.86 -2.70 21.11
C GLY A 230 26.90 -3.21 22.20
N ARG A 231 25.59 -3.28 21.92
CA ARG A 231 24.53 -3.68 22.85
C ARG A 231 23.69 -4.82 22.27
N LEU A 232 23.07 -5.62 23.16
CA LEU A 232 22.13 -6.69 22.78
C LEU A 232 20.82 -6.15 22.20
N LEU A 233 20.50 -4.91 22.53
CA LEU A 233 19.28 -4.23 22.10
C LEU A 233 19.67 -2.99 21.31
N PRO A 234 18.89 -2.63 20.26
CA PRO A 234 19.00 -1.34 19.60
C PRO A 234 18.96 -0.17 20.58
N GLU A 235 19.65 0.92 20.25
CA GLU A 235 19.79 2.06 21.15
C GLU A 235 18.44 2.74 21.47
N PHE A 236 17.52 2.80 20.51
CA PHE A 236 16.16 3.33 20.73
C PHE A 236 15.36 2.56 21.80
N MET A 237 15.72 1.31 22.11
CA MET A 237 15.06 0.49 23.13
C MET A 237 15.66 0.66 24.54
N GLY A 238 16.68 1.53 24.71
CA GLY A 238 17.36 1.69 25.99
C GLY A 238 16.55 2.45 27.06
N GLY A 239 15.59 3.28 26.65
CA GLY A 239 14.88 4.21 27.53
C GLY A 239 13.75 3.58 28.36
N LYS A 240 13.54 4.09 29.59
CA LYS A 240 12.40 3.66 30.44
C LYS A 240 11.04 3.90 29.77
N ALA A 241 10.88 5.01 29.04
CA ALA A 241 9.64 5.35 28.35
C ALA A 241 9.27 4.28 27.30
N PHE A 242 10.25 3.79 26.54
CA PHE A 242 10.05 2.71 25.57
C PHE A 242 9.49 1.45 26.24
N TRP A 243 10.13 0.99 27.32
CA TRP A 243 9.70 -0.22 28.03
C TRP A 243 8.35 -0.07 28.71
N THR A 244 8.02 1.10 29.25
CA THR A 244 6.69 1.37 29.80
C THR A 244 5.62 1.22 28.72
N GLY A 245 5.81 1.82 27.54
CA GLY A 245 4.89 1.69 26.41
C GLY A 245 4.80 0.25 25.90
N PHE A 246 5.95 -0.41 25.71
CA PHE A 246 6.03 -1.80 25.26
C PHE A 246 5.30 -2.74 26.22
N ILE A 247 5.59 -2.69 27.52
CA ILE A 247 4.98 -3.58 28.52
C ILE A 247 3.47 -3.36 28.58
N LEU A 248 3.00 -2.11 28.51
CA LEU A 248 1.58 -1.78 28.52
C LEU A 248 0.84 -2.42 27.34
N VAL A 249 1.37 -2.23 26.12
CA VAL A 249 0.74 -2.78 24.90
C VAL A 249 0.90 -4.30 24.84
N PHE A 250 2.09 -4.81 25.16
CA PHE A 250 2.39 -6.24 25.20
C PHE A 250 1.47 -6.98 26.19
N PHE A 251 1.22 -6.40 27.36
CA PHE A 251 0.27 -6.95 28.34
C PHE A 251 -1.13 -7.06 27.75
N VAL A 252 -1.63 -5.99 27.13
CA VAL A 252 -2.98 -5.97 26.53
C VAL A 252 -3.14 -7.06 25.45
N PHE A 253 -2.17 -7.18 24.54
CA PHE A 253 -2.24 -8.20 23.48
C PHE A 253 -2.03 -9.62 24.03
N THR A 254 -1.09 -9.83 24.96
CA THR A 254 -0.87 -11.15 25.58
C THR A 254 -2.07 -11.61 26.38
N TRP A 255 -2.73 -10.70 27.10
CA TRP A 255 -3.99 -10.96 27.78
C TRP A 255 -5.08 -11.40 26.80
N ASN A 256 -5.20 -10.71 25.66
CA ASN A 256 -6.17 -11.04 24.63
C ASN A 256 -5.88 -12.37 23.92
N ILE A 257 -4.61 -12.81 23.82
CA ILE A 257 -4.23 -14.12 23.28
C ILE A 257 -4.83 -15.26 24.11
N ILE A 258 -4.87 -15.14 25.43
CA ILE A 258 -5.53 -16.14 26.31
C ILE A 258 -6.99 -16.31 25.89
N GLY A 259 -7.65 -15.20 25.56
CA GLY A 259 -9.00 -15.20 25.05
C GLY A 259 -9.18 -16.06 23.81
N TRP A 260 -8.19 -16.16 22.92
CA TRP A 260 -8.26 -17.03 21.74
C TRP A 260 -8.44 -18.51 22.12
N PHE A 261 -7.76 -18.97 23.17
CA PHE A 261 -7.89 -20.34 23.71
C PHE A 261 -9.13 -20.51 24.58
N TYR A 262 -9.54 -19.46 25.30
CA TYR A 262 -10.69 -19.46 26.20
C TYR A 262 -11.67 -18.34 25.83
N PRO A 263 -12.67 -18.59 24.97
CA PRO A 263 -13.56 -17.55 24.46
C PRO A 263 -14.33 -16.75 25.52
N THR A 264 -14.58 -17.33 26.68
CA THR A 264 -15.27 -16.69 27.82
C THR A 264 -14.36 -15.78 28.65
N PHE A 265 -13.04 -15.82 28.43
CA PHE A 265 -12.08 -15.00 29.15
C PHE A 265 -12.24 -13.52 28.77
N PRO A 266 -12.27 -12.58 29.74
CA PRO A 266 -12.44 -11.16 29.46
C PRO A 266 -11.31 -10.63 28.58
N ARG A 267 -11.66 -9.86 27.55
CA ARG A 267 -10.70 -9.28 26.59
C ARG A 267 -10.76 -7.77 26.59
N PHE A 268 -9.62 -7.13 26.35
CA PHE A 268 -9.57 -5.70 26.04
C PHE A 268 -10.11 -5.45 24.62
N PRO A 269 -10.93 -4.40 24.41
CA PRO A 269 -11.54 -4.11 23.12
C PRO A 269 -10.55 -3.41 22.16
N THR A 270 -9.57 -4.17 21.65
CA THR A 270 -8.51 -3.63 20.76
C THR A 270 -8.84 -3.68 19.26
N ALA A 271 -9.92 -4.36 18.88
CA ALA A 271 -10.33 -4.51 17.47
C ALA A 271 -11.82 -4.83 17.27
N SER A 272 -12.55 -5.18 18.34
CA SER A 272 -13.99 -5.41 18.30
C SER A 272 -14.74 -4.10 18.42
N GLY A 273 -15.29 -3.62 17.31
CA GLY A 273 -16.13 -2.42 17.33
C GLY A 273 -17.54 -2.68 17.81
N THR A 274 -18.12 -1.61 18.34
CA THR A 274 -19.52 -1.59 18.76
C THR A 274 -20.25 -0.59 17.88
N TRP A 275 -21.34 -1.03 17.26
CA TRP A 275 -22.28 -0.13 16.60
C TRP A 275 -23.08 0.62 17.66
N ILE A 276 -22.93 1.94 17.70
CA ILE A 276 -23.71 2.82 18.55
C ILE A 276 -24.83 3.42 17.71
N PRO A 277 -26.10 3.02 17.91
CA PRO A 277 -27.22 3.60 17.19
C PRO A 277 -27.47 5.03 17.70
N LEU A 278 -27.46 6.01 16.80
CA LEU A 278 -27.77 7.41 17.13
C LEU A 278 -29.27 7.73 16.98
N GLY A 279 -29.98 6.95 16.17
CA GLY A 279 -31.41 7.06 15.95
C GLY A 279 -31.83 6.31 14.69
N ARG A 280 -33.15 6.14 14.47
CA ARG A 280 -33.64 5.35 13.31
C ARG A 280 -33.28 5.93 11.95
N ALA A 281 -33.21 7.26 11.85
CA ALA A 281 -32.88 7.94 10.60
C ALA A 281 -31.38 8.18 10.42
N PHE A 282 -30.60 8.08 11.49
CA PHE A 282 -29.18 8.38 11.50
C PHE A 282 -28.36 7.09 11.35
N PRO A 283 -27.30 7.09 10.54
CA PRO A 283 -26.43 5.91 10.45
C PRO A 283 -25.78 5.62 11.82
N PRO A 284 -25.69 4.35 12.23
CA PRO A 284 -25.00 3.96 13.46
C PRO A 284 -23.50 4.21 13.34
N GLN A 285 -22.85 4.42 14.49
CA GLN A 285 -21.42 4.68 14.56
C GLN A 285 -20.63 3.46 15.00
N TRP A 286 -19.63 3.08 14.20
CA TRP A 286 -18.74 1.97 14.54
C TRP A 286 -17.54 2.49 15.33
N ILE A 287 -17.58 2.31 16.65
CA ILE A 287 -16.51 2.77 17.54
C ILE A 287 -15.70 1.59 18.03
N PHE A 288 -14.38 1.67 17.89
CA PHE A 288 -13.43 0.74 18.46
C PHE A 288 -12.10 1.44 18.77
N ILE A 289 -11.37 0.91 19.75
CA ILE A 289 -10.04 1.41 20.09
C ILE A 289 -9.02 0.57 19.30
N SER A 290 -8.44 1.16 18.26
CA SER A 290 -7.30 0.58 17.57
C SER A 290 -6.00 1.10 18.18
N THR A 291 -5.28 0.26 18.92
CA THR A 291 -3.98 0.62 19.50
C THR A 291 -2.99 1.09 18.43
N PHE A 292 -3.03 0.46 17.24
CA PHE A 292 -2.15 0.82 16.13
C PHE A 292 -2.46 2.20 15.56
N VAL A 293 -3.74 2.53 15.34
CA VAL A 293 -4.14 3.87 14.90
C VAL A 293 -3.80 4.90 15.97
N LEU A 294 -4.08 4.60 17.24
CA LEU A 294 -3.76 5.47 18.38
C LEU A 294 -2.27 5.87 18.40
N CYS A 295 -1.37 4.91 18.22
CA CYS A 295 0.08 5.16 18.24
C CYS A 295 0.54 6.06 17.08
N PHE A 296 0.04 5.87 15.87
CA PHE A 296 0.44 6.69 14.72
C PHE A 296 -0.27 8.05 14.68
N SER A 297 -1.49 8.13 15.20
CA SER A 297 -2.21 9.40 15.35
C SER A 297 -1.46 10.38 16.25
N TYR A 298 -0.58 9.93 17.15
CA TYR A 298 0.29 10.81 17.94
C TYR A 298 1.16 11.74 17.08
N PHE A 299 1.58 11.29 15.90
CA PHE A 299 2.42 12.07 14.98
C PHE A 299 1.59 12.97 14.04
N ALA A 300 0.27 12.79 13.98
CA ALA A 300 -0.61 13.61 13.15
C ALA A 300 -0.90 14.96 13.83
N SER A 301 -1.20 15.99 13.02
CA SER A 301 -1.54 17.31 13.56
C SER A 301 -2.91 17.30 14.25
N LEU A 302 -3.04 18.11 15.32
CA LEU A 302 -4.29 18.23 16.08
C LEU A 302 -5.47 18.69 15.21
N GLU A 303 -5.22 19.59 14.25
CA GLU A 303 -6.23 20.10 13.32
C GLU A 303 -6.80 19.01 12.42
N VAL A 304 -5.93 18.11 11.93
CA VAL A 304 -6.34 16.95 11.13
C VAL A 304 -7.15 15.96 11.98
N LEU A 305 -6.66 15.64 13.18
CA LEU A 305 -7.36 14.72 14.09
C LEU A 305 -8.73 15.25 14.49
N PHE A 306 -8.85 16.56 14.77
CA PHE A 306 -10.13 17.20 15.08
C PHE A 306 -11.09 17.14 13.89
N SER A 307 -10.59 17.48 12.70
CA SER A 307 -11.39 17.52 11.48
C SER A 307 -12.04 16.16 11.16
N MET A 308 -11.31 15.05 11.36
CA MET A 308 -11.81 13.70 11.00
C MET A 308 -13.08 13.31 11.73
N TRP A 309 -13.10 13.35 13.06
CA TRP A 309 -14.30 12.97 13.81
C TRP A 309 -15.37 14.05 13.74
N PHE A 310 -14.99 15.34 13.68
CA PHE A 310 -15.95 16.43 13.61
C PHE A 310 -16.74 16.40 12.30
N PHE A 311 -16.07 16.27 11.14
CA PHE A 311 -16.75 16.21 9.86
C PHE A 311 -17.51 14.89 9.66
N ASP A 312 -17.02 13.78 10.21
CA ASP A 312 -17.80 12.53 10.25
C ASP A 312 -19.14 12.72 10.99
N LEU A 313 -19.14 13.39 12.15
CA LEU A 313 -20.37 13.78 12.85
C LEU A 313 -21.26 14.67 11.99
N VAL A 314 -20.71 15.71 11.35
CA VAL A 314 -21.48 16.58 10.45
C VAL A 314 -22.15 15.76 9.34
N PHE A 315 -21.43 14.82 8.73
CA PHE A 315 -21.98 13.94 7.69
C PHE A 315 -23.08 13.01 8.19
N ILE A 316 -22.95 12.48 9.40
CA ILE A 316 -24.00 11.66 10.04
C ILE A 316 -25.27 12.50 10.26
N PHE A 317 -25.10 13.74 10.73
CA PHE A 317 -26.22 14.65 10.95
C PHE A 317 -26.90 15.03 9.63
N GLU A 318 -26.14 15.36 8.58
CA GLU A 318 -26.64 15.64 7.23
C GLU A 318 -27.41 14.44 6.66
N GLY A 319 -26.79 13.26 6.65
CA GLY A 319 -27.39 12.03 6.12
C GLY A 319 -28.67 11.65 6.87
N GLY A 320 -28.69 11.81 8.20
CA GLY A 320 -29.88 11.55 9.00
C GLY A 320 -31.01 12.55 8.78
N LEU A 321 -30.70 13.82 8.52
CA LEU A 321 -31.70 14.82 8.17
C LEU A 321 -32.30 14.54 6.78
N LEU A 322 -31.46 14.20 5.79
CA LEU A 322 -31.92 13.85 4.44
C LEU A 322 -32.83 12.61 4.45
N ASN A 323 -32.45 11.57 5.20
CA ASN A 323 -33.29 10.38 5.39
C ASN A 323 -34.66 10.72 5.99
N ARG A 324 -34.72 11.66 6.95
CA ARG A 324 -36.00 12.12 7.52
C ARG A 324 -36.88 12.85 6.50
N LEU A 325 -36.28 13.52 5.53
CA LEU A 325 -36.98 14.20 4.44
C LEU A 325 -37.41 13.24 3.31
N GLY A 326 -37.23 11.92 3.49
CA GLY A 326 -37.56 10.91 2.48
C GLY A 326 -36.54 10.81 1.34
N VAL A 327 -35.38 11.47 1.48
CA VAL A 327 -34.26 11.30 0.56
C VAL A 327 -33.37 10.19 1.10
N GLU A 328 -33.35 9.04 0.43
CA GLU A 328 -32.39 7.96 0.74
C GLU A 328 -30.96 8.41 0.41
N ALA A 329 -30.37 9.15 1.34
CA ALA A 329 -29.04 9.71 1.20
C ALA A 329 -27.98 8.76 1.74
N ILE A 330 -28.23 8.14 2.90
CA ILE A 330 -27.27 7.26 3.57
C ILE A 330 -27.98 6.01 4.12
N SER A 331 -27.46 4.82 3.81
CA SER A 331 -27.90 3.58 4.46
C SER A 331 -27.11 3.38 5.76
N PRO A 332 -27.70 2.75 6.80
CA PRO A 332 -27.01 2.43 8.05
C PRO A 332 -25.71 1.64 7.90
N ASN A 333 -25.54 0.92 6.79
CA ASN A 333 -24.43 -0.02 6.62
C ASN A 333 -23.50 0.34 5.44
N TYR A 334 -23.94 1.15 4.47
CA TYR A 334 -23.17 1.45 3.26
C TYR A 334 -23.50 2.84 2.71
N MET A 335 -22.52 3.45 2.06
CA MET A 335 -22.67 4.71 1.33
C MET A 335 -23.62 4.51 0.13
N THR A 336 -24.78 5.19 0.15
CA THR A 336 -25.79 5.11 -0.94
C THR A 336 -25.64 6.23 -1.96
N GLY A 337 -26.28 6.06 -3.12
CA GLY A 337 -25.99 6.77 -4.37
C GLY A 337 -25.71 8.27 -4.24
N ARG A 338 -26.59 9.06 -3.61
CA ARG A 338 -26.41 10.53 -3.53
C ARG A 338 -25.21 10.93 -2.68
N TYR A 339 -25.05 10.30 -1.51
CA TYR A 339 -23.93 10.56 -0.62
C TYR A 339 -22.61 10.07 -1.22
N SER A 340 -22.61 8.92 -1.89
CA SER A 340 -21.44 8.43 -2.62
C SER A 340 -20.96 9.41 -3.67
N TRP A 341 -21.88 10.04 -4.42
CA TRP A 341 -21.55 11.02 -5.45
C TRP A 341 -21.10 12.37 -4.87
N GLN A 342 -21.67 12.81 -3.74
CA GLN A 342 -21.21 14.01 -3.03
C GLN A 342 -19.76 13.85 -2.54
N THR A 343 -19.45 12.75 -1.85
CA THR A 343 -18.09 12.49 -1.36
C THR A 343 -17.11 12.27 -2.52
N SER A 344 -17.53 11.54 -3.56
CA SER A 344 -16.71 11.37 -4.78
C SER A 344 -16.45 12.70 -5.49
N GLY A 345 -17.47 13.56 -5.61
CA GLY A 345 -17.35 14.87 -6.24
C GLY A 345 -16.46 15.82 -5.45
N ALA A 346 -16.59 15.85 -4.12
CA ALA A 346 -15.72 16.61 -3.24
C ALA A 346 -14.27 16.15 -3.35
N PHE A 347 -14.04 14.83 -3.35
CA PHE A 347 -12.71 14.23 -3.52
C PHE A 347 -12.08 14.54 -4.88
N VAL A 348 -12.84 14.42 -5.98
CA VAL A 348 -12.36 14.79 -7.31
C VAL A 348 -12.06 16.30 -7.38
N GLY A 349 -12.95 17.14 -6.84
CA GLY A 349 -12.77 18.59 -6.82
C GLY A 349 -11.49 19.01 -6.10
N ILE A 350 -11.23 18.46 -4.91
CA ILE A 350 -10.01 18.78 -4.15
C ILE A 350 -8.75 18.20 -4.81
N ALA A 351 -8.82 16.99 -5.39
CA ALA A 351 -7.70 16.40 -6.11
C ALA A 351 -7.32 17.23 -7.35
N VAL A 352 -8.31 17.72 -8.10
CA VAL A 352 -8.08 18.64 -9.22
C VAL A 352 -7.50 19.96 -8.72
N TRP A 353 -8.00 20.50 -7.60
CA TRP A 353 -7.44 21.71 -7.00
C TRP A 353 -5.96 21.55 -6.62
N TRP A 354 -5.57 20.46 -5.96
CA TRP A 354 -4.17 20.16 -5.64
C TRP A 354 -3.29 20.04 -6.89
N LEU A 355 -3.82 19.44 -7.96
CA LEU A 355 -3.11 19.36 -9.25
C LEU A 355 -2.92 20.77 -9.86
N LEU A 356 -3.95 21.62 -9.78
CA LEU A 356 -3.87 23.01 -10.23
C LEU A 356 -2.85 23.82 -9.42
N VAL A 357 -2.79 23.65 -8.10
CA VAL A 357 -1.76 24.29 -7.25
C VAL A 357 -0.36 23.83 -7.67
N SER A 358 -0.20 22.54 -8.00
CA SER A 358 1.08 21.94 -8.40
C SER A 358 1.52 22.29 -9.83
N ARG A 359 0.69 22.96 -10.64
CA ARG A 359 0.92 23.17 -12.09
C ARG A 359 2.27 23.81 -12.42
N THR A 360 2.72 24.76 -11.62
CA THR A 360 3.97 25.50 -11.85
C THR A 360 5.17 24.57 -11.68
N HIS A 361 5.17 23.77 -10.61
CA HIS A 361 6.20 22.75 -10.38
C HIS A 361 6.18 21.68 -11.47
N LEU A 362 5.00 21.15 -11.83
CA LEU A 362 4.87 20.15 -12.88
C LEU A 362 5.41 20.64 -14.23
N TRP A 363 5.14 21.90 -14.57
CA TRP A 363 5.69 22.52 -15.77
C TRP A 363 7.22 22.65 -15.72
N GLN A 364 7.77 23.08 -14.60
CA GLN A 364 9.23 23.20 -14.44
C GLN A 364 9.93 21.83 -14.45
N ALA A 365 9.30 20.80 -13.85
CA ALA A 365 9.78 19.43 -13.88
C ALA A 365 9.75 18.84 -15.30
N PHE A 366 8.69 19.12 -16.06
CA PHE A 366 8.59 18.78 -17.48
C PHE A 366 9.68 19.49 -18.31
N MET A 367 9.89 20.78 -18.08
CA MET A 367 10.96 21.53 -18.75
C MET A 367 12.34 20.99 -18.41
N LYS A 368 12.59 20.55 -17.16
CA LYS A 368 13.83 19.86 -16.78
C LYS A 368 14.01 18.55 -17.54
N ALA A 369 12.93 17.80 -17.75
CA ALA A 369 12.96 16.53 -18.48
C ALA A 369 13.31 16.71 -19.96
N VAL A 370 12.75 17.73 -20.62
CA VAL A 370 12.96 18.00 -22.05
C VAL A 370 14.25 18.80 -22.30
N ARG A 371 14.55 19.77 -21.43
CA ARG A 371 15.71 20.69 -21.55
C ARG A 371 16.49 20.77 -20.22
N PRO A 372 17.33 19.77 -19.92
CA PRO A 372 18.00 19.67 -18.62
C PRO A 372 18.90 20.85 -18.26
N GLY A 373 19.50 21.50 -19.27
CA GLY A 373 20.45 22.60 -19.11
C GLY A 373 19.82 23.99 -18.91
N GLU A 374 18.53 24.16 -19.18
CA GLU A 374 17.83 25.45 -19.07
C GLU A 374 17.01 25.58 -17.78
N SER A 375 16.78 24.47 -17.06
CA SER A 375 15.90 24.47 -15.87
C SER A 375 16.68 24.70 -14.57
N PRO A 376 16.20 25.59 -13.68
CA PRO A 376 16.85 25.90 -12.40
C PRO A 376 16.67 24.79 -11.35
N ILE A 377 15.86 23.76 -11.61
CA ILE A 377 15.62 22.67 -10.66
C ILE A 377 16.81 21.70 -10.64
N ASP A 378 17.28 21.38 -9.44
CA ASP A 378 18.26 20.33 -9.17
C ASP A 378 17.58 19.02 -8.73
N ASP A 379 17.53 18.02 -9.61
CA ASP A 379 16.94 16.69 -9.36
C ASP A 379 17.97 15.64 -8.88
N SER A 380 19.15 16.07 -8.39
CA SER A 380 20.23 15.16 -7.96
C SER A 380 19.89 14.27 -6.75
N ARG A 381 18.97 14.72 -5.89
CA ARG A 381 18.52 14.00 -4.69
C ARG A 381 17.26 13.17 -4.92
N GLU A 382 16.63 13.30 -6.09
CA GLU A 382 15.46 12.48 -6.44
C GLU A 382 15.86 11.03 -6.73
N LEU A 383 14.92 10.10 -6.52
CA LEU A 383 15.17 8.67 -6.77
C LEU A 383 15.57 8.38 -8.22
N LEU A 384 14.93 9.09 -9.15
CA LEU A 384 15.25 9.13 -10.56
C LEU A 384 15.35 10.59 -11.00
N SER A 385 16.19 10.87 -11.99
CA SER A 385 16.14 12.18 -12.65
C SER A 385 14.78 12.37 -13.31
N TYR A 386 14.30 13.61 -13.37
CA TYR A 386 12.99 13.92 -13.95
C TYR A 386 12.88 13.46 -15.40
N ARG A 387 13.97 13.57 -16.18
CA ARG A 387 14.02 13.03 -17.54
C ARG A 387 13.73 11.53 -17.59
N THR A 388 14.32 10.76 -16.68
CA THR A 388 14.10 9.30 -16.62
C THR A 388 12.69 9.01 -16.12
N ALA A 389 12.22 9.71 -15.09
CA ALA A 389 10.88 9.54 -14.54
C ALA A 389 9.79 9.82 -15.58
N PHE A 390 9.85 10.92 -16.32
CA PHE A 390 8.89 11.22 -17.38
C PHE A 390 8.96 10.21 -18.53
N PHE A 391 10.16 9.76 -18.92
CA PHE A 391 10.34 8.76 -19.97
C PHE A 391 9.72 7.41 -19.58
N CYS A 392 10.05 6.90 -18.39
CA CYS A 392 9.48 5.67 -17.85
C CYS A 392 7.97 5.78 -17.66
N LEU A 393 7.47 6.93 -17.17
CA LEU A 393 6.03 7.19 -17.06
C LEU A 393 5.35 7.10 -18.44
N THR A 394 5.92 7.76 -19.45
CA THR A 394 5.36 7.80 -20.81
C THR A 394 5.32 6.41 -21.43
N ILE A 395 6.42 5.66 -21.36
CA ILE A 395 6.47 4.28 -21.87
C ILE A 395 5.47 3.39 -21.14
N SER A 396 5.39 3.51 -19.81
CA SER A 396 4.47 2.70 -19.02
C SER A 396 3.01 3.00 -19.37
N VAL A 397 2.66 4.27 -19.56
CA VAL A 397 1.30 4.67 -19.98
C VAL A 397 0.99 4.17 -21.39
N ILE A 398 1.91 4.31 -22.35
CA ILE A 398 1.73 3.78 -23.72
C ILE A 398 1.51 2.26 -23.67
N TYR A 399 2.34 1.55 -22.90
CA TYR A 399 2.20 0.11 -22.72
C TYR A 399 0.86 -0.27 -22.08
N MET A 400 0.43 0.46 -21.05
CA MET A 400 -0.88 0.25 -20.41
C MET A 400 -2.03 0.44 -21.40
N VAL A 401 -2.00 1.49 -22.23
CA VAL A 401 -3.00 1.72 -23.28
C VAL A 401 -3.01 0.57 -24.28
N ALA A 402 -1.84 0.15 -24.76
CA ALA A 402 -1.72 -0.95 -25.71
C ALA A 402 -2.22 -2.27 -25.10
N TRP A 403 -1.85 -2.57 -23.86
CA TRP A 403 -2.26 -3.78 -23.15
C TRP A 403 -3.78 -3.82 -22.94
N LEU A 404 -4.38 -2.75 -22.44
CA LEU A 404 -5.83 -2.66 -22.20
C LEU A 404 -6.61 -2.73 -23.51
N SER A 405 -6.13 -2.08 -24.57
CA SER A 405 -6.76 -2.12 -25.89
C SER A 405 -6.71 -3.53 -26.49
N GLN A 406 -5.57 -4.22 -26.40
CA GLN A 406 -5.45 -5.60 -26.87
C GLN A 406 -6.24 -6.61 -26.02
N ALA A 407 -6.51 -6.28 -24.76
CA ALA A 407 -7.37 -7.06 -23.90
C ALA A 407 -8.89 -6.82 -24.17
N GLY A 408 -9.24 -6.04 -25.19
CA GLY A 408 -10.62 -5.80 -25.62
C GLY A 408 -11.30 -4.57 -24.99
N MET A 409 -10.57 -3.75 -24.23
CA MET A 409 -11.12 -2.52 -23.66
C MET A 409 -11.26 -1.44 -24.74
N ASP A 410 -12.41 -0.78 -24.79
CA ASP A 410 -12.65 0.35 -25.68
C ASP A 410 -11.62 1.47 -25.45
N THR A 411 -11.01 1.94 -26.55
CA THR A 411 -9.91 2.91 -26.50
C THR A 411 -10.34 4.26 -25.90
N VAL A 412 -11.57 4.71 -26.17
CA VAL A 412 -12.10 5.96 -25.60
C VAL A 412 -12.25 5.81 -24.09
N PHE A 413 -12.78 4.67 -23.63
CA PHE A 413 -12.86 4.34 -22.22
C PHE A 413 -11.50 4.35 -21.53
N ILE A 414 -10.45 3.79 -22.16
CA ILE A 414 -9.07 3.80 -21.62
C ILE A 414 -8.58 5.24 -21.39
N PHE A 415 -8.80 6.14 -22.35
CA PHE A 415 -8.39 7.54 -22.24
C PHE A 415 -9.12 8.32 -21.14
N VAL A 416 -10.27 7.81 -20.66
CA VAL A 416 -10.95 8.36 -19.47
C VAL A 416 -10.51 7.64 -18.19
N LEU A 417 -10.33 6.32 -18.26
CA LEU A 417 -9.97 5.46 -17.11
C LEU A 417 -8.58 5.78 -16.55
N LEU A 418 -7.55 5.91 -17.40
CA LEU A 418 -6.19 6.11 -16.90
C LEU A 418 -5.99 7.46 -16.21
N PRO A 419 -6.47 8.60 -16.76
CA PRO A 419 -6.39 9.87 -16.05
C PRO A 419 -7.19 9.87 -14.75
N THR A 420 -8.38 9.26 -14.71
CA THR A 420 -9.16 9.15 -13.48
C THR A 420 -8.48 8.26 -12.44
N MET A 421 -7.81 7.18 -12.87
CA MET A 421 -6.96 6.36 -12.00
C MET A 421 -5.83 7.18 -11.37
N PHE A 422 -5.05 7.90 -12.18
CA PHE A 422 -3.97 8.75 -11.65
C PHE A 422 -4.49 9.84 -10.71
N LEU A 423 -5.62 10.46 -11.03
CA LEU A 423 -6.24 11.48 -10.18
C LEU A 423 -6.66 10.90 -8.83
N VAL A 424 -7.30 9.72 -8.82
CA VAL A 424 -7.70 9.04 -7.60
C VAL A 424 -6.49 8.65 -6.77
N TYR A 425 -5.46 8.05 -7.38
CA TYR A 425 -4.26 7.62 -6.68
C TYR A 425 -3.47 8.81 -6.11
N PHE A 426 -3.39 9.90 -6.87
CA PHE A 426 -2.82 11.17 -6.41
C PHE A 426 -3.56 11.73 -5.20
N GLY A 427 -4.90 11.79 -5.26
CA GLY A 427 -5.71 12.29 -4.15
C GLY A 427 -5.57 11.45 -2.88
N VAL A 428 -5.61 10.12 -3.00
CA VAL A 428 -5.41 9.21 -1.87
C VAL A 428 -4.01 9.36 -1.28
N ALA A 429 -2.97 9.46 -2.12
CA ALA A 429 -1.60 9.63 -1.67
C ALA A 429 -1.39 10.94 -0.91
N LYS A 430 -2.03 12.03 -1.35
CA LYS A 430 -1.96 13.33 -0.67
C LYS A 430 -2.62 13.29 0.71
N ILE A 431 -3.82 12.73 0.81
CA ILE A 431 -4.51 12.53 2.09
C ILE A 431 -3.63 11.68 3.01
N LEU A 432 -3.07 10.59 2.52
CA LEU A 432 -2.22 9.69 3.30
C LEU A 432 -0.95 10.39 3.81
N ALA A 433 -0.30 11.16 2.95
CA ALA A 433 0.90 11.92 3.26
C ALA A 433 0.68 12.97 4.38
N GLU A 434 -0.45 13.67 4.34
CA GLU A 434 -0.78 14.70 5.33
C GLU A 434 -1.30 14.12 6.65
N THR A 435 -2.15 13.11 6.55
CA THR A 435 -2.88 12.59 7.73
C THR A 435 -2.13 11.53 8.51
N GLY A 436 -1.15 10.86 7.90
CA GLY A 436 -0.46 9.71 8.49
C GLY A 436 -1.38 8.53 8.81
N HIS A 437 -2.61 8.52 8.28
CA HIS A 437 -3.55 7.44 8.53
C HIS A 437 -3.09 6.14 7.92
N ILE A 438 -3.37 5.03 8.60
CA ILE A 438 -2.86 3.73 8.17
C ILE A 438 -3.93 2.91 7.44
N TYR A 439 -5.19 3.26 7.61
CA TYR A 439 -6.32 2.63 6.95
C TYR A 439 -7.16 3.72 6.28
N ILE A 440 -7.00 3.85 4.97
CA ILE A 440 -7.81 4.74 4.13
C ILE A 440 -8.23 3.94 2.90
N GLY A 441 -9.52 3.94 2.61
CA GLY A 441 -10.05 3.56 1.30
C GLY A 441 -10.27 4.81 0.45
N SER A 442 -10.09 4.68 -0.86
CA SER A 442 -10.44 5.78 -1.77
C SER A 442 -11.94 6.12 -1.67
N PRO A 443 -12.31 7.41 -1.53
CA PRO A 443 -13.71 7.81 -1.54
C PRO A 443 -14.41 7.59 -2.89
N ALA A 444 -13.62 7.44 -3.97
CA ALA A 444 -14.10 7.19 -5.32
C ALA A 444 -13.26 6.12 -6.04
N TRP A 445 -13.88 5.39 -6.97
CA TRP A 445 -13.18 4.40 -7.80
C TRP A 445 -13.04 4.91 -9.23
N ALA A 446 -11.86 4.77 -9.82
CA ALA A 446 -11.58 5.20 -11.18
C ALA A 446 -12.56 4.60 -12.20
N ARG A 447 -12.89 3.31 -12.07
CA ARG A 447 -13.88 2.65 -12.93
C ARG A 447 -15.27 3.27 -12.82
N ASN A 448 -15.70 3.64 -11.61
CA ASN A 448 -17.05 4.19 -11.39
C ASN A 448 -17.12 5.60 -11.98
N LEU A 449 -16.07 6.40 -11.77
CA LEU A 449 -15.95 7.74 -12.35
C LEU A 449 -15.89 7.68 -13.89
N ALA A 450 -15.07 6.79 -14.46
CA ALA A 450 -14.95 6.63 -15.90
C ALA A 450 -16.25 6.14 -16.54
N THR A 451 -16.91 5.14 -15.92
CA THR A 451 -18.21 4.64 -16.39
C THR A 451 -19.28 5.73 -16.35
N ALA A 452 -19.32 6.53 -15.28
CA ALA A 452 -20.27 7.64 -15.19
C ALA A 452 -19.97 8.75 -16.21
N ALA A 453 -18.69 9.08 -16.44
CA ALA A 453 -18.27 10.07 -17.44
C ALA A 453 -18.65 9.65 -18.87
N MET A 454 -18.68 8.34 -19.14
CA MET A 454 -19.10 7.78 -20.44
C MET A 454 -20.63 7.73 -20.63
N GLY A 455 -21.43 8.16 -19.65
CA GLY A 455 -22.90 8.12 -19.72
C GLY A 455 -23.53 6.92 -19.00
N GLY A 456 -22.76 6.20 -18.18
CA GLY A 456 -23.24 5.08 -17.37
C GLY A 456 -22.94 3.70 -17.98
N ALA A 457 -23.33 2.65 -17.27
CA ALA A 457 -22.97 1.26 -17.62
C ALA A 457 -23.49 0.82 -19.00
N SER A 458 -24.62 1.36 -19.46
CA SER A 458 -25.22 1.04 -20.76
C SER A 458 -24.48 1.65 -21.96
N ALA A 459 -23.71 2.71 -21.74
CA ALA A 459 -22.92 3.36 -22.79
C ALA A 459 -21.56 2.69 -23.00
N VAL A 460 -21.16 1.81 -22.07
CA VAL A 460 -19.88 1.10 -22.11
C VAL A 460 -20.05 -0.25 -22.83
N PRO A 461 -19.21 -0.55 -23.85
CA PRO A 461 -19.29 -1.82 -24.58
C PRO A 461 -19.11 -3.05 -23.69
N ALA A 462 -19.73 -4.16 -24.07
CA ALA A 462 -19.63 -5.44 -23.34
C ALA A 462 -18.18 -5.92 -23.21
N SER A 463 -17.37 -5.75 -24.26
CA SER A 463 -15.93 -6.09 -24.23
C SER A 463 -15.17 -5.32 -23.15
N THR A 464 -15.48 -4.03 -22.98
CA THR A 464 -14.90 -3.20 -21.91
C THR A 464 -15.32 -3.70 -20.53
N HIS A 465 -16.59 -4.07 -20.34
CA HIS A 465 -17.05 -4.63 -19.06
C HIS A 465 -16.33 -5.92 -18.70
N ALA A 466 -16.11 -6.81 -19.68
CA ALA A 466 -15.42 -8.09 -19.48
C ALA A 466 -14.00 -7.93 -18.93
N ILE A 467 -13.26 -6.91 -19.38
CA ILE A 467 -11.87 -6.66 -18.96
C ILE A 467 -11.74 -5.65 -17.82
N LEU A 468 -12.70 -4.74 -17.63
CA LEU A 468 -12.65 -3.71 -16.59
C LEU A 468 -12.56 -4.31 -15.17
N TYR A 469 -13.22 -5.43 -14.95
CA TYR A 469 -13.22 -6.10 -13.66
C TYR A 469 -11.85 -6.77 -13.37
N PRO A 470 -11.29 -7.64 -14.23
CA PRO A 470 -9.89 -8.08 -14.12
C PRO A 470 -8.87 -6.96 -13.98
N ALA A 471 -8.96 -5.91 -14.80
CA ALA A 471 -8.02 -4.79 -14.76
C ALA A 471 -8.09 -3.98 -13.45
N SER A 472 -9.19 -4.11 -12.68
CA SER A 472 -9.38 -3.42 -11.40
C SER A 472 -8.29 -3.73 -10.38
N VAL A 473 -7.58 -4.86 -10.50
CA VAL A 473 -6.43 -5.21 -9.63
C VAL A 473 -5.37 -4.11 -9.60
N ALA A 474 -5.13 -3.47 -10.74
CA ALA A 474 -4.09 -2.46 -10.88
C ALA A 474 -4.68 -1.05 -11.04
N VAL A 475 -5.85 -0.91 -11.69
CA VAL A 475 -6.43 0.41 -12.03
C VAL A 475 -7.48 0.91 -11.04
N ASN A 476 -7.91 0.08 -10.08
CA ASN A 476 -8.86 0.44 -9.02
C ASN A 476 -8.41 -0.06 -7.65
N HIS A 477 -7.11 -0.07 -7.39
CA HIS A 477 -6.60 -0.57 -6.13
C HIS A 477 -6.94 0.40 -4.98
N PHE A 478 -7.60 -0.10 -3.94
CA PHE A 478 -8.15 0.70 -2.82
C PHE A 478 -7.11 1.53 -2.08
N ARG A 479 -5.85 1.07 -2.04
CA ARG A 479 -4.73 1.79 -1.41
C ARG A 479 -4.12 2.92 -2.27
N GLY A 480 -4.60 3.19 -3.49
CA GLY A 480 -3.86 4.06 -4.41
C GLY A 480 -2.62 3.40 -5.02
N PHE A 481 -2.62 2.06 -5.04
CA PHE A 481 -1.57 1.18 -5.55
C PHE A 481 -0.14 1.58 -5.13
N ALA A 482 0.84 1.48 -6.03
CA ALA A 482 2.23 1.87 -5.77
C ALA A 482 2.43 3.40 -5.67
N PHE A 483 1.44 4.24 -6.00
CA PHE A 483 1.60 5.70 -5.97
C PHE A 483 1.68 6.19 -4.53
N SER A 484 0.71 5.79 -3.70
CA SER A 484 0.61 6.18 -2.30
C SER A 484 1.80 5.68 -1.48
N VAL A 485 2.16 4.39 -1.66
CA VAL A 485 3.35 3.80 -1.06
C VAL A 485 4.60 4.52 -1.58
N GLY A 486 4.69 4.72 -2.90
CA GLY A 486 5.80 5.44 -3.54
C GLY A 486 6.04 6.84 -2.97
N MET A 487 4.99 7.55 -2.56
CA MET A 487 5.14 8.85 -1.91
C MET A 487 5.86 8.75 -0.55
N HIS A 488 5.50 7.76 0.27
CA HIS A 488 6.22 7.47 1.51
C HIS A 488 7.66 7.01 1.26
N LEU A 489 7.89 6.21 0.22
CA LEU A 489 9.24 5.76 -0.14
C LEU A 489 10.13 6.91 -0.63
N ASN A 490 9.59 7.87 -1.37
CA ASN A 490 10.31 9.07 -1.75
C ASN A 490 10.72 9.87 -0.51
N ARG A 491 9.80 10.03 0.44
CA ARG A 491 10.09 10.69 1.72
C ARG A 491 11.20 9.99 2.50
N LEU A 492 11.21 8.65 2.52
CA LEU A 492 12.30 7.88 3.12
C LEU A 492 13.62 8.07 2.35
N GLY A 493 13.55 8.25 1.04
CA GLY A 493 14.68 8.58 0.17
C GLY A 493 15.44 9.84 0.59
N ASP A 494 14.75 10.84 1.17
CA ASP A 494 15.38 12.08 1.67
C ASP A 494 16.42 11.84 2.78
N PHE A 495 16.31 10.71 3.48
CA PHE A 495 17.16 10.37 4.63
C PHE A 495 18.29 9.39 4.29
N ILE A 496 18.45 9.05 3.01
CA ILE A 496 19.52 8.18 2.52
C ILE A 496 20.74 9.02 2.12
N ALA A 497 21.92 8.60 2.54
CA ALA A 497 23.16 9.32 2.26
C ALA A 497 23.58 9.27 0.78
N GLY A 498 23.20 8.22 0.05
CA GLY A 498 23.50 8.07 -1.37
C GLY A 498 22.98 6.78 -1.99
N GLY A 499 23.14 6.64 -3.31
CA GLY A 499 22.70 5.44 -4.03
C GLY A 499 21.20 5.42 -4.38
N HIS A 500 20.57 6.59 -4.54
CA HIS A 500 19.15 6.75 -4.90
C HIS A 500 18.67 5.85 -6.05
N ARG A 501 19.47 5.67 -7.11
CA ARG A 501 19.13 4.76 -8.23
C ARG A 501 19.12 3.28 -7.82
N ARG A 502 20.02 2.88 -6.92
CA ARG A 502 20.04 1.52 -6.36
C ARG A 502 18.86 1.32 -5.42
N PHE A 503 18.51 2.33 -4.63
CA PHE A 503 17.30 2.32 -3.80
C PHE A 503 16.05 2.10 -4.65
N PHE A 504 15.88 2.88 -5.74
CA PHE A 504 14.77 2.71 -6.68
C PHE A 504 14.76 1.31 -7.30
N GLY A 505 15.90 0.81 -7.78
CA GLY A 505 16.02 -0.55 -8.32
C GLY A 505 15.67 -1.63 -7.28
N GLY A 506 16.05 -1.43 -6.02
CA GLY A 506 15.67 -2.26 -4.89
C GLY A 506 14.16 -2.28 -4.65
N ILE A 507 13.52 -1.12 -4.57
CA ILE A 507 12.07 -0.98 -4.42
C ILE A 507 11.35 -1.70 -5.55
N PHE A 508 11.72 -1.42 -6.80
CA PHE A 508 11.03 -2.00 -7.95
C PHE A 508 11.24 -3.52 -8.04
N SER A 509 12.45 -4.02 -7.77
CA SER A 509 12.70 -5.46 -7.73
C SER A 509 11.95 -6.16 -6.60
N ALA A 510 11.89 -5.57 -5.40
CA ALA A 510 11.14 -6.12 -4.27
C ALA A 510 9.63 -6.17 -4.55
N PHE A 511 9.08 -5.16 -5.24
CA PHE A 511 7.70 -5.17 -5.70
C PHE A 511 7.42 -6.36 -6.65
N VAL A 512 8.25 -6.54 -7.68
CA VAL A 512 8.10 -7.64 -8.65
C VAL A 512 8.24 -8.99 -7.96
N VAL A 513 9.29 -9.17 -7.15
CA VAL A 513 9.51 -10.41 -6.40
C VAL A 513 8.34 -10.70 -5.47
N GLY A 514 7.83 -9.70 -4.76
CA GLY A 514 6.71 -9.87 -3.83
C GLY A 514 5.44 -10.34 -4.53
N ILE A 515 5.07 -9.72 -5.66
CA ILE A 515 3.90 -10.14 -6.43
C ILE A 515 4.06 -11.53 -7.01
N VAL A 516 5.22 -11.84 -7.61
CA VAL A 516 5.47 -13.14 -8.23
C VAL A 516 5.44 -14.25 -7.17
N CYS A 517 6.21 -14.10 -6.09
CA CYS A 517 6.26 -15.09 -5.02
C CYS A 517 4.88 -15.30 -4.38
N SER A 518 4.18 -14.21 -4.11
CA SER A 518 2.85 -14.26 -3.53
C SER A 518 1.84 -14.97 -4.44
N THR A 519 1.82 -14.63 -5.74
CA THR A 519 0.86 -15.18 -6.71
C THR A 519 1.12 -16.66 -6.95
N LEU A 520 2.38 -17.06 -7.15
CA LEU A 520 2.76 -18.47 -7.33
C LEU A 520 2.42 -19.30 -6.09
N PHE A 521 2.64 -18.74 -4.90
CA PHE A 521 2.30 -19.42 -3.65
C PHE A 521 0.78 -19.57 -3.48
N THR A 522 -0.01 -18.54 -3.81
CA THR A 522 -1.48 -18.62 -3.81
C THR A 522 -1.99 -19.67 -4.79
N ILE A 523 -1.42 -19.77 -5.99
CA ILE A 523 -1.78 -20.79 -6.98
C ILE A 523 -1.44 -22.18 -6.47
N TRP A 524 -0.22 -22.35 -5.93
CA TRP A 524 0.21 -23.61 -5.33
C TRP A 524 -0.71 -24.05 -4.18
N LEU A 525 -1.13 -23.12 -3.32
CA LEU A 525 -2.11 -23.39 -2.27
C LEU A 525 -3.46 -23.83 -2.86
N GLY A 526 -3.93 -23.17 -3.92
CA GLY A 526 -5.22 -23.52 -4.52
C GLY A 526 -5.25 -24.98 -4.98
N TYR A 527 -4.20 -25.42 -5.68
CA TYR A 527 -4.12 -26.81 -6.13
C TYR A 527 -3.84 -27.83 -5.01
N THR A 528 -3.20 -27.44 -3.90
CA THR A 528 -2.80 -28.38 -2.84
C THR A 528 -3.85 -28.54 -1.75
N ILE A 529 -4.45 -27.44 -1.31
CA ILE A 529 -5.47 -27.44 -0.25
C ILE A 529 -6.88 -27.15 -0.78
N GLY A 530 -7.04 -26.76 -2.04
CA GLY A 530 -8.32 -26.35 -2.63
C GLY A 530 -8.62 -24.88 -2.35
N GLY A 531 -8.89 -24.09 -3.39
CA GLY A 531 -9.24 -22.66 -3.28
C GLY A 531 -10.48 -22.39 -2.41
N TYR A 532 -11.41 -23.35 -2.29
CA TYR A 532 -12.56 -23.23 -1.38
C TYR A 532 -12.20 -23.21 0.10
N ASN A 533 -11.06 -23.83 0.45
CA ASN A 533 -10.61 -23.93 1.82
C ASN A 533 -9.88 -22.66 2.29
N PHE A 534 -9.63 -21.70 1.40
CA PHE A 534 -9.05 -20.43 1.78
C PHE A 534 -10.05 -19.67 2.66
N GLN A 535 -9.63 -19.19 3.83
CA GLN A 535 -10.43 -18.23 4.59
C GLN A 535 -9.77 -16.85 4.60
N PRO A 536 -10.54 -15.79 4.35
CA PRO A 536 -11.95 -15.77 4.05
C PRO A 536 -12.10 -16.07 2.57
N ASN A 537 -13.01 -16.98 2.27
CA ASN A 537 -13.16 -17.54 0.93
C ASN A 537 -13.59 -16.50 -0.12
N TRP A 538 -14.24 -15.41 0.30
CA TRP A 538 -14.73 -14.35 -0.59
C TRP A 538 -13.63 -13.64 -1.37
N LEU A 539 -12.39 -13.65 -0.88
CA LEU A 539 -11.25 -13.04 -1.57
C LEU A 539 -10.95 -13.64 -2.94
N ILE A 540 -11.29 -14.92 -3.11
CA ILE A 540 -11.03 -15.68 -4.33
C ILE A 540 -12.36 -16.06 -5.00
N ILE A 541 -13.37 -16.43 -4.21
CA ILE A 541 -14.68 -16.87 -4.69
C ILE A 541 -15.58 -15.71 -5.14
N ARG A 542 -15.44 -14.52 -4.54
CA ARG A 542 -16.21 -13.32 -4.90
C ARG A 542 -15.33 -12.22 -5.50
N ALA A 543 -14.11 -12.60 -5.87
CA ALA A 543 -13.09 -11.70 -6.37
C ALA A 543 -13.54 -11.01 -7.63
#